data_AF-A0ABD3R8C0-F1
#
_entry.id   AF-A0ABD3R8C0-F1
#
_cell.length_a   1.000
_cell.length_b   1.000
_cell.length_c   1.000
_cell.angle_alpha   90.00
_cell.angle_beta   90.00
_cell.angle_gamma   90.00
#
_symmetry.space_group_name_H-M   'P 1'
#
loop_
_entity.id
_entity.type
_entity.pdbx_description
1 polymer ?
#
loop_
_entity_poly.entity_id
_entity_poly.type
_entity_poly.pdbx_seq_one_letter_code
_entity_poly.pdbx_strand_id
1 'polypeptide(L)'
;MGSLQERITSTKEGSITSIQAVYVPADDLTDPAPATTFAHLDATTVLSRGLAAKGIYPAVDPLDSTSTMLQPRIVGEEHYETAQRVKQTLQRYKELQDIIAILGLDELSEEDRLTVARARKIERFLSQPFFVAEVFTGSPGKYVGLAETIRGFRLILSGELDGLPEQAFYLVEVKEIILSTNSGQIGVLPNHAPVATALMKEPNAKKNACWVFETGQIILIIISLICFTEKVYGSSPYSPRALLK
;
A
#
# COMPACT_ATOMS: atom_id res chain seq x y z
N MET A 1 -27.86 1.14 -7.36
CA MET A 1 -26.38 1.08 -7.44
C MET A 1 -25.91 0.53 -8.78
N GLY A 2 -26.36 -0.64 -9.23
CA GLY A 2 -25.91 -1.24 -10.52
C GLY A 2 -25.99 -0.31 -11.74
N SER A 3 -27.09 0.42 -11.95
CA SER A 3 -27.25 1.34 -13.10
C SER A 3 -26.25 2.51 -13.14
N LEU A 4 -25.68 2.89 -11.99
CA LEU A 4 -24.62 3.90 -11.93
C LEU A 4 -23.26 3.28 -12.21
N GLN A 5 -22.97 2.13 -11.59
CA GLN A 5 -21.68 1.45 -11.72
C GLN A 5 -21.42 0.97 -13.15
N GLU A 6 -22.44 0.47 -13.85
CA GLU A 6 -22.30 -0.01 -15.24
C GLU A 6 -21.99 1.11 -16.24
N ARG A 7 -22.30 2.37 -15.91
CA ARG A 7 -21.94 3.53 -16.73
C ARG A 7 -20.47 3.92 -16.57
N ILE A 8 -19.83 3.47 -15.49
CA ILE A 8 -18.43 3.72 -15.19
C ILE A 8 -17.63 2.53 -15.77
N THR A 9 -17.45 2.55 -17.08
CA THR A 9 -16.72 1.49 -17.78
C THR A 9 -15.86 2.05 -18.90
N SER A 10 -14.88 1.26 -19.34
CA SER A 10 -14.06 1.61 -20.49
C SER A 10 -14.76 1.22 -21.79
N THR A 11 -14.82 2.14 -22.73
CA THR A 11 -15.40 1.95 -24.06
C THR A 11 -14.31 1.99 -25.13
N LYS A 12 -14.67 1.77 -26.40
CA LYS A 12 -13.72 1.88 -27.51
C LYS A 12 -13.24 3.31 -27.78
N GLU A 13 -14.00 4.31 -27.33
CA GLU A 13 -13.73 5.74 -27.57
C GLU A 13 -12.96 6.40 -26.41
N GLY A 14 -12.93 5.76 -25.24
CA GLY A 14 -12.25 6.29 -24.06
C GLY A 14 -12.39 5.39 -22.85
N SER A 15 -11.57 5.65 -21.84
CA SER A 15 -11.56 4.91 -20.58
C SER A 15 -11.90 5.83 -19.41
N ILE A 16 -12.72 5.34 -18.49
CA ILE A 16 -13.00 5.99 -17.20
C ILE A 16 -12.46 5.08 -16.11
N THR A 17 -11.54 5.59 -15.30
CA THR A 17 -11.06 4.92 -14.09
C THR A 17 -11.64 5.64 -12.88
N SER A 18 -12.61 5.02 -12.20
CA SER A 18 -13.21 5.59 -10.99
C SER A 18 -12.51 5.09 -9.74
N ILE A 19 -12.28 6.01 -8.80
CA ILE A 19 -11.86 5.67 -7.45
C ILE A 19 -12.96 6.12 -6.49
N GLN A 20 -13.50 5.17 -5.75
CA GLN A 20 -14.69 5.35 -4.93
C GLN A 20 -14.32 5.12 -3.47
N ALA A 21 -14.58 6.12 -2.62
CA ALA A 21 -14.45 5.98 -1.18
C ALA A 21 -15.72 5.34 -0.63
N VAL A 22 -15.62 4.11 -0.14
CA VAL A 22 -16.72 3.39 0.49
C VAL A 22 -16.53 3.45 2.00
N TYR A 23 -17.47 4.08 2.70
CA TYR A 23 -17.49 4.08 4.16
C TYR A 23 -18.12 2.79 4.67
N VAL A 24 -17.39 2.07 5.52
CA VAL A 24 -17.85 0.83 6.14
C VAL A 24 -18.36 1.14 7.55
N PRO A 25 -19.66 1.00 7.83
CA PRO A 25 -20.19 1.25 9.16
C PRO A 25 -19.65 0.22 10.15
N ALA A 26 -19.19 0.68 11.31
CA ALA A 26 -18.68 -0.16 12.40
C ALA A 26 -17.56 -1.16 11.99
N ASP A 27 -16.82 -0.86 10.92
CA ASP A 27 -15.79 -1.74 10.35
C ASP A 27 -16.32 -3.14 9.92
N ASP A 28 -17.64 -3.28 9.69
CA ASP A 28 -18.28 -4.52 9.25
C ASP A 28 -18.40 -4.62 7.72
N LEU A 29 -17.52 -5.40 7.11
CA LEU A 29 -17.51 -5.67 5.66
C LEU A 29 -18.67 -6.57 5.19
N THR A 30 -19.39 -7.20 6.12
CA THR A 30 -20.51 -8.09 5.81
C THR A 30 -21.86 -7.36 5.71
N ASP A 31 -21.87 -6.06 6.00
CA ASP A 31 -23.05 -5.22 5.81
C ASP A 31 -23.49 -5.24 4.32
N PRO A 32 -24.80 -5.31 4.02
CA PRO A 32 -25.29 -5.40 2.66
C PRO A 32 -24.92 -4.19 1.77
N ALA A 33 -24.71 -3.00 2.34
CA ALA A 33 -24.35 -1.81 1.57
C ALA A 33 -22.93 -1.88 0.95
N PRO A 34 -21.85 -2.15 1.71
CA PRO A 34 -20.53 -2.38 1.13
C PRO A 34 -20.48 -3.67 0.31
N ALA A 35 -21.14 -4.74 0.73
CA ALA A 35 -21.14 -6.03 0.01
C ALA A 35 -21.67 -5.90 -1.44
N THR A 36 -22.76 -5.16 -1.64
CA THR A 36 -23.31 -4.90 -2.99
C THR A 36 -22.41 -4.00 -3.83
N THR A 37 -21.65 -3.11 -3.19
CA THR A 37 -20.71 -2.23 -3.89
C THR A 37 -19.47 -3.00 -4.35
N PHE A 38 -18.94 -3.91 -3.53
CA PHE A 38 -17.76 -4.71 -3.85
C PHE A 38 -17.96 -5.61 -5.08
N ALA A 39 -19.18 -6.09 -5.33
CA ALA A 39 -19.48 -6.91 -6.50
C ALA A 39 -19.25 -6.18 -7.85
N HIS A 40 -19.18 -4.85 -7.84
CA HIS A 40 -18.95 -4.04 -9.03
C HIS A 40 -17.53 -3.47 -9.13
N LEU A 41 -16.66 -3.74 -8.16
CA LEU A 41 -15.31 -3.18 -8.11
C LEU A 41 -14.28 -4.19 -8.60
N ASP A 42 -13.44 -3.78 -9.55
CA ASP A 42 -12.33 -4.60 -10.06
C ASP A 42 -11.17 -4.72 -9.08
N ALA A 43 -11.03 -3.75 -8.18
CA ALA A 43 -10.04 -3.75 -7.12
C ALA A 43 -10.63 -3.13 -5.85
N THR A 44 -10.33 -3.75 -4.72
CA THR A 44 -10.71 -3.27 -3.39
C THR A 44 -9.45 -2.96 -2.60
N THR A 45 -9.42 -1.75 -2.03
CA THR A 45 -8.37 -1.30 -1.13
C THR A 45 -8.97 -1.10 0.23
N VAL A 46 -8.62 -1.97 1.18
CA VAL A 46 -9.13 -1.88 2.55
C VAL A 46 -8.13 -1.10 3.39
N LEU A 47 -8.62 -0.09 4.11
CA LEU A 47 -7.81 0.70 5.04
C LEU A 47 -8.07 0.22 6.47
N SER A 48 -7.03 -0.25 7.15
CA SER A 48 -7.12 -0.81 8.51
C SER A 48 -6.69 0.18 9.57
N ARG A 49 -7.51 0.35 10.60
CA ARG A 49 -7.17 1.17 11.79
C ARG A 49 -5.96 0.61 12.54
N GLY A 50 -5.79 -0.72 12.55
CA GLY A 50 -4.67 -1.37 13.23
C GLY A 50 -3.31 -0.98 12.64
N LEU A 51 -3.23 -0.87 11.31
CA LEU A 51 -2.02 -0.42 10.61
C LEU A 51 -1.74 1.07 10.85
N ALA A 52 -2.79 1.90 10.84
CA ALA A 52 -2.68 3.32 11.17
C ALA A 52 -2.16 3.54 12.61
N ALA A 53 -2.63 2.74 13.58
CA ALA A 53 -2.16 2.81 14.96
C ALA A 53 -0.68 2.44 15.12
N LYS A 54 -0.14 1.57 14.24
CA LYS A 54 1.30 1.25 14.16
C LYS A 54 2.13 2.36 13.48
N GLY A 55 1.50 3.43 13.00
CA GLY A 55 2.14 4.53 12.26
C GLY A 55 2.53 4.16 10.83
N ILE A 56 1.91 3.13 10.24
CA ILE A 56 2.15 2.70 8.86
C ILE A 56 1.18 3.47 7.95
N TYR A 57 1.74 4.29 7.06
CA TYR A 57 0.99 5.08 6.08
C TYR A 57 1.54 4.81 4.67
N PRO A 58 0.68 4.47 3.68
CA PRO A 58 -0.77 4.26 3.79
C PRO A 58 -1.16 3.06 4.66
N ALA A 59 -2.29 3.17 5.37
CA ALA A 59 -2.81 2.11 6.22
C ALA A 59 -3.58 1.03 5.43
N VAL A 60 -3.04 0.61 4.28
CA VAL A 60 -3.66 -0.38 3.39
C VAL A 60 -3.40 -1.79 3.93
N ASP A 61 -4.46 -2.56 4.12
CA ASP A 61 -4.35 -3.97 4.50
C ASP A 61 -3.98 -4.85 3.29
N PRO A 62 -2.79 -5.47 3.26
CA PRO A 62 -2.34 -6.26 2.11
C PRO A 62 -3.02 -7.63 1.99
N LEU A 63 -3.66 -8.12 3.06
CA LEU A 63 -4.35 -9.41 3.05
C LEU A 63 -5.80 -9.24 2.58
N ASP A 64 -6.50 -8.23 3.11
CA ASP A 64 -7.90 -7.95 2.81
C ASP A 64 -8.10 -7.17 1.49
N SER A 65 -7.05 -6.50 0.98
CA SER A 65 -7.10 -5.85 -0.33
C SER A 65 -6.96 -6.86 -1.47
N THR A 66 -7.76 -6.69 -2.52
CA THR A 66 -7.82 -7.61 -3.67
C THR A 66 -7.90 -6.87 -5.00
N SER A 67 -7.50 -7.54 -6.08
CA SER A 67 -7.66 -7.03 -7.44
C SER A 67 -7.81 -8.17 -8.42
N THR A 68 -8.74 -8.02 -9.37
CA THR A 68 -8.95 -8.95 -10.49
C THR A 68 -7.77 -8.97 -11.46
N MET A 69 -6.95 -7.91 -11.47
CA MET A 69 -5.77 -7.78 -12.33
C MET A 69 -4.57 -8.58 -11.85
N LEU A 70 -4.57 -9.07 -10.59
CA LEU A 70 -3.46 -9.85 -10.02
C LEU A 70 -3.47 -11.29 -10.58
N GLN A 71 -3.11 -11.43 -11.85
CA GLN A 71 -3.04 -12.71 -12.57
C GLN A 71 -1.76 -12.75 -13.41
N PRO A 72 -1.06 -13.89 -13.50
CA PRO A 72 0.21 -14.00 -14.22
C PRO A 72 0.12 -13.51 -15.68
N ARG A 73 -1.00 -13.80 -16.34
CA ARG A 73 -1.27 -13.38 -17.73
C ARG A 73 -1.38 -11.86 -17.94
N ILE A 74 -1.66 -11.08 -16.90
CA ILE A 74 -1.84 -9.62 -16.99
C ILE A 74 -0.58 -8.91 -16.49
N VAL A 75 -0.13 -9.23 -15.27
CA VAL A 75 0.97 -8.52 -14.60
C VAL A 75 2.35 -9.13 -14.85
N GLY A 76 2.42 -10.32 -15.44
CA GLY A 76 3.63 -11.12 -15.59
C GLY A 76 3.90 -12.02 -14.39
N GLU A 77 4.66 -13.09 -14.62
CA GLU A 77 4.96 -14.12 -13.60
C GLU A 77 5.73 -13.52 -12.41
N GLU A 78 6.76 -12.71 -12.68
CA GLU A 78 7.61 -12.14 -11.64
C GLU A 78 6.84 -11.28 -10.63
N HIS A 79 5.94 -10.43 -11.12
CA HIS A 79 5.12 -9.58 -10.27
C HIS A 79 4.13 -10.44 -9.47
N TYR A 80 3.47 -11.39 -10.14
CA TYR A 80 2.49 -12.27 -9.50
C TYR A 80 3.14 -13.11 -8.38
N GLU A 81 4.25 -13.79 -8.65
CA GLU A 81 4.97 -14.60 -7.68
C GLU A 81 5.46 -13.76 -6.49
N THR A 82 6.02 -12.57 -6.76
CA THR A 82 6.48 -11.67 -5.69
C THR A 82 5.33 -11.25 -4.79
N ALA A 83 4.19 -10.86 -5.36
CA ALA A 83 2.99 -10.48 -4.61
C ALA A 83 2.44 -11.65 -3.79
N GLN A 84 2.36 -12.85 -4.37
CA GLN A 84 1.88 -14.05 -3.66
C GLN A 84 2.78 -14.40 -2.47
N ARG A 85 4.11 -14.36 -2.65
CA ARG A 85 5.07 -14.62 -1.58
C ARG A 85 4.98 -13.59 -0.46
N VAL A 86 4.76 -12.32 -0.77
CA VAL A 86 4.49 -11.27 0.23
C VAL A 86 3.23 -11.61 1.03
N LYS A 87 2.12 -11.94 0.36
CA LYS A 87 0.87 -12.32 1.04
C LYS A 87 1.04 -13.55 1.93
N GLN A 88 1.72 -14.60 1.45
CA GLN A 88 2.00 -15.81 2.22
C GLN A 88 2.84 -15.51 3.47
N THR A 89 3.87 -14.67 3.34
CA THR A 89 4.74 -14.28 4.46
C THR A 89 3.96 -13.51 5.53
N LEU A 90 3.10 -12.58 5.10
CA LEU A 90 2.26 -11.80 6.02
C LEU A 90 1.16 -12.63 6.67
N GLN A 91 0.58 -13.58 5.92
CA GLN A 91 -0.40 -14.52 6.46
C GLN A 91 0.22 -15.40 7.55
N ARG A 92 1.40 -15.98 7.27
CA ARG A 92 2.15 -16.75 8.26
C ARG A 92 2.50 -15.91 9.49
N TYR A 93 2.89 -14.66 9.29
CA TYR A 93 3.15 -13.74 10.40
C TYR A 93 1.92 -13.50 11.27
N LYS A 94 0.72 -13.36 10.69
CA LYS A 94 -0.53 -13.21 11.43
C LYS A 94 -0.84 -14.44 12.29
N GLU A 95 -0.63 -15.65 11.76
CA GLU A 95 -0.77 -16.90 12.54
C GLU A 95 0.22 -16.97 13.69
N LEU A 96 1.47 -16.54 13.46
CA LEU A 96 2.51 -16.52 14.47
C LEU A 96 2.29 -15.42 15.53
N GLN A 97 1.62 -14.31 15.21
CA GLN A 97 1.32 -13.24 16.18
C GLN A 97 0.50 -13.74 17.36
N ASP A 98 -0.51 -14.59 17.13
CA ASP A 98 -1.34 -15.16 18.21
C ASP A 98 -0.51 -16.07 19.13
N ILE A 99 0.41 -16.85 18.57
CA ILE A 99 1.34 -17.69 19.32
C ILE A 99 2.32 -16.83 20.13
N ILE A 100 2.90 -15.79 19.50
CA ILE A 100 3.84 -14.85 20.14
C ILE A 100 3.17 -14.15 21.32
N ALA A 101 1.88 -13.80 21.21
CA ALA A 101 1.15 -13.15 22.28
C ALA A 101 0.97 -14.03 23.54
N ILE A 102 0.98 -15.36 23.37
CA ILE A 102 0.79 -16.34 24.47
C ILE A 102 2.14 -16.82 25.02
N LEU A 103 3.05 -17.26 24.15
CA LEU A 103 4.29 -17.94 24.51
C LEU A 103 5.52 -17.00 24.55
N GLY A 104 5.48 -15.90 23.79
CA GLY A 104 6.63 -15.03 23.56
C GLY A 104 7.41 -15.38 22.29
N LEU A 105 8.32 -14.49 21.90
CA LEU A 105 9.09 -14.61 20.66
C LEU A 105 10.18 -15.71 20.72
N ASP A 106 10.68 -16.00 21.92
CA ASP A 106 11.84 -16.89 22.11
C ASP A 106 11.48 -18.38 21.98
N GLU A 107 10.19 -18.72 22.09
CA GLU A 107 9.67 -20.08 21.94
C GLU A 107 9.46 -20.51 20.48
N LEU A 108 9.68 -19.60 19.53
CA LEU A 108 9.54 -19.88 18.11
C LEU A 108 10.77 -20.61 17.56
N SER A 109 10.53 -21.46 16.56
CA SER A 109 11.61 -22.05 15.76
C SER A 109 12.46 -20.95 15.09
N GLU A 110 13.74 -21.23 14.80
CA GLU A 110 14.60 -20.25 14.13
C GLU A 110 14.02 -19.80 12.77
N GLU A 111 13.36 -20.72 12.05
CA GLU A 111 12.70 -20.44 10.78
C GLU A 111 11.48 -19.50 10.93
N ASP A 112 10.64 -19.72 11.95
CA ASP A 112 9.50 -18.85 12.24
C ASP A 112 9.97 -17.47 12.72
N ARG A 113 11.07 -17.40 13.49
CA ARG A 113 11.69 -16.13 13.89
C ARG A 113 12.18 -15.34 12.68
N LEU A 114 12.83 -16.00 11.72
CA LEU A 114 13.24 -15.38 10.46
C LEU A 114 12.03 -14.89 9.66
N THR A 115 10.98 -15.69 9.60
CA THR A 115 9.73 -15.31 8.91
C THR A 115 9.10 -14.07 9.55
N VAL A 116 9.04 -13.99 10.87
CA VAL A 116 8.54 -12.82 11.62
C VAL A 116 9.41 -11.60 11.36
N ALA A 117 10.74 -11.74 11.38
CA ALA A 117 11.66 -10.64 11.11
C ALA A 117 11.46 -10.07 9.69
N ARG A 118 11.33 -10.93 8.68
CA ARG A 118 11.06 -10.53 7.30
C ARG A 118 9.67 -9.91 7.15
N ALA A 119 8.65 -10.49 7.77
CA ALA A 119 7.29 -9.97 7.72
C ALA A 119 7.18 -8.55 8.31
N ARG A 120 7.86 -8.28 9.44
CA ARG A 120 7.93 -6.93 10.03
C ARG A 120 8.60 -5.92 9.10
N LYS A 121 9.68 -6.32 8.42
CA LYS A 121 10.33 -5.49 7.40
C LYS A 121 9.40 -5.20 6.23
N ILE A 122 8.65 -6.20 5.76
CA ILE A 122 7.64 -6.04 4.71
C ILE A 122 6.53 -5.08 5.16
N GLU A 123 5.97 -5.23 6.36
CA GLU A 123 4.95 -4.31 6.91
C GLU A 123 5.45 -2.85 6.91
N ARG A 124 6.71 -2.62 7.30
CA ARG A 124 7.31 -1.29 7.30
C ARG A 124 7.61 -0.79 5.89
N PHE A 125 8.09 -1.66 5.01
CA PHE A 125 8.42 -1.32 3.63
C PHE A 125 7.20 -0.97 2.77
N LEU A 126 6.01 -1.41 3.17
CA LEU A 126 4.74 -0.96 2.57
C LEU A 126 4.40 0.51 2.88
N SER A 127 5.10 1.15 3.82
CA SER A 127 4.92 2.57 4.12
C SER A 127 5.66 3.46 3.12
N GLN A 128 5.03 4.57 2.72
CA GLN A 128 5.60 5.51 1.76
C GLN A 128 5.21 6.96 2.14
N PRO A 129 6.16 7.91 2.12
CA PRO A 129 5.84 9.32 2.34
C PRO A 129 5.09 9.90 1.13
N PHE A 130 3.98 10.59 1.40
CA PHE A 130 3.15 11.21 0.37
C PHE A 130 3.52 12.67 0.14
N PHE A 131 3.48 13.09 -1.13
CA PHE A 131 3.65 14.50 -1.51
C PHE A 131 2.64 15.42 -0.81
N VAL A 132 1.38 14.97 -0.69
CA VAL A 132 0.34 15.74 0.03
C VAL A 132 0.55 15.78 1.55
N ALA A 133 1.29 14.82 2.10
CA ALA A 133 1.56 14.73 3.52
C ALA A 133 2.84 15.46 3.93
N GLU A 134 3.60 16.04 2.99
CA GLU A 134 4.84 16.78 3.27
C GLU A 134 4.61 17.89 4.30
N VAL A 135 3.48 18.60 4.20
CA VAL A 135 3.12 19.70 5.12
C VAL A 135 2.93 19.21 6.56
N PHE A 136 2.49 17.97 6.76
CA PHE A 136 2.22 17.39 8.08
C PHE A 136 3.41 16.58 8.62
N THR A 137 4.17 15.94 7.74
CA THR A 137 5.26 15.01 8.11
C THR A 137 6.63 15.65 8.08
N GLY A 138 6.80 16.77 7.35
CA GLY A 138 8.09 17.41 7.11
C GLY A 138 9.06 16.59 6.24
N SER A 139 8.68 15.39 5.80
CA SER A 139 9.47 14.54 4.91
C SER A 139 9.01 14.73 3.46
N PRO A 140 9.92 14.85 2.48
CA PRO A 140 9.54 14.96 1.07
C PRO A 140 8.84 13.67 0.62
N GLY A 141 7.78 13.84 -0.18
CA GLY A 141 7.07 12.77 -0.83
C GLY A 141 7.95 12.07 -1.85
N LYS A 142 7.70 10.77 -2.02
CA LYS A 142 8.51 9.90 -2.87
C LYS A 142 7.65 9.24 -3.92
N TYR A 143 8.21 9.02 -5.10
CA TYR A 143 7.57 8.28 -6.18
C TYR A 143 8.40 7.03 -6.48
N VAL A 144 7.79 5.85 -6.36
CA VAL A 144 8.46 4.56 -6.57
C VAL A 144 7.95 3.93 -7.85
N GLY A 145 8.86 3.57 -8.75
CA GLY A 145 8.53 2.87 -9.99
C GLY A 145 8.22 1.39 -9.75
N LEU A 146 7.31 0.81 -10.54
CA LEU A 146 6.87 -0.58 -10.42
C LEU A 146 8.03 -1.59 -10.38
N ALA A 147 8.97 -1.48 -11.31
CA ALA A 147 10.10 -2.40 -11.39
C ALA A 147 11.00 -2.34 -10.14
N GLU A 148 11.11 -1.15 -9.53
CA GLU A 148 11.88 -0.99 -8.30
C GLU A 148 11.13 -1.58 -7.10
N THR A 149 9.81 -1.40 -7.03
CA THR A 149 8.96 -2.02 -6.01
C THR A 149 9.12 -3.54 -6.02
N ILE A 150 8.98 -4.18 -7.19
CA ILE A 150 9.14 -5.64 -7.33
C ILE A 150 10.53 -6.07 -6.88
N ARG A 151 11.58 -5.37 -7.34
CA ARG A 151 12.96 -5.64 -6.94
C ARG A 151 13.15 -5.51 -5.43
N GLY A 152 12.62 -4.46 -4.80
CA GLY A 152 12.70 -4.24 -3.36
C GLY A 152 12.08 -5.38 -2.55
N PHE A 153 10.86 -5.80 -2.89
CA PHE A 153 10.22 -6.94 -2.23
C PHE A 153 10.98 -8.25 -2.45
N ARG A 154 11.54 -8.48 -3.65
CA ARG A 154 12.37 -9.67 -3.91
C ARG A 154 13.64 -9.70 -3.06
N LEU A 155 14.30 -8.57 -2.83
CA LEU A 155 15.48 -8.48 -1.97
C LEU A 155 15.15 -8.79 -0.50
N ILE A 156 13.98 -8.36 -0.02
CA ILE A 156 13.51 -8.69 1.34
C ILE A 156 13.15 -10.18 1.44
N LEU A 157 12.44 -10.72 0.44
CA LEU A 157 12.01 -12.13 0.43
C LEU A 157 13.16 -13.13 0.24
N SER A 158 14.24 -12.74 -0.43
CA SER A 158 15.45 -13.56 -0.63
C SER A 158 16.38 -13.55 0.59
N GLY A 159 16.23 -12.59 1.49
CA GLY A 159 17.04 -12.47 2.71
C GLY A 159 18.33 -11.66 2.52
N GLU A 160 18.56 -11.06 1.36
CA GLU A 160 19.73 -10.21 1.11
C GLU A 160 19.79 -8.99 2.05
N LEU A 161 18.63 -8.59 2.59
CA LEU A 161 18.49 -7.44 3.51
C LEU A 161 18.22 -7.87 4.96
N ASP A 162 18.53 -9.12 5.32
CA ASP A 162 18.29 -9.63 6.67
C ASP A 162 19.16 -8.94 7.74
N GLY A 163 20.36 -8.49 7.38
CA GLY A 163 21.26 -7.75 8.28
C GLY A 163 20.83 -6.32 8.63
N LEU A 164 19.85 -5.75 7.93
CA LEU A 164 19.37 -4.39 8.20
C LEU A 164 18.30 -4.37 9.30
N PRO A 165 18.28 -3.34 10.17
CA PRO A 165 17.24 -3.17 11.18
C PRO A 165 15.89 -2.82 10.54
N GLU A 166 14.78 -3.21 11.19
CA GLU A 166 13.41 -2.94 10.71
C GLU A 166 13.14 -1.45 10.45
N GLN A 167 13.76 -0.57 11.25
CA GLN A 167 13.61 0.88 11.13
C GLN A 167 14.15 1.43 9.79
N ALA A 168 15.10 0.74 9.16
CA ALA A 168 15.63 1.13 7.86
C ALA A 168 14.61 1.00 6.73
N PHE A 169 13.51 0.28 6.94
CA PHE A 169 12.45 0.05 5.96
C PHE A 169 11.26 1.00 6.12
N TYR A 170 11.32 1.95 7.05
CA TYR A 170 10.21 2.86 7.33
C TYR A 170 10.29 4.14 6.50
N LEU A 171 9.28 4.43 5.67
CA LEU A 171 9.16 5.63 4.83
C LEU A 171 10.36 5.88 3.87
N VAL A 172 10.90 4.81 3.29
CA VAL A 172 12.10 4.85 2.42
C VAL A 172 11.82 4.34 1.01
N GLU A 173 12.71 4.69 0.09
CA GLU A 173 12.76 4.14 -1.27
C GLU A 173 13.66 2.90 -1.37
N VAL A 174 13.38 2.05 -2.37
CA VAL A 174 14.19 0.86 -2.70
C VAL A 174 15.66 1.24 -2.90
N LYS A 175 15.91 2.37 -3.57
CA LYS A 175 17.26 2.85 -3.88
C LYS A 175 18.04 3.25 -2.63
N GLU A 176 17.37 3.85 -1.65
CA GLU A 176 17.98 4.25 -0.38
C GLU A 176 18.39 3.03 0.45
N ILE A 177 17.56 1.98 0.44
CA ILE A 177 17.89 0.71 1.09
C ILE A 177 19.15 0.09 0.47
N ILE A 178 19.22 -0.01 -0.86
CA ILE A 178 20.38 -0.59 -1.57
C ILE A 178 21.67 0.22 -1.29
N LEU A 179 21.57 1.54 -1.22
CA LEU A 179 22.71 2.41 -0.89
C LEU A 179 23.18 2.21 0.55
N SER A 180 22.26 1.99 1.50
CA SER A 180 22.61 1.69 2.90
C SER A 180 23.36 0.36 3.05
N THR A 181 23.00 -0.65 2.24
CA THR A 181 23.69 -1.95 2.20
C THR A 181 25.14 -1.83 1.69
N ASN A 182 25.37 -1.02 0.65
CA ASN A 182 26.68 -0.87 0.03
C ASN A 182 27.65 0.04 0.80
N SER A 183 27.13 1.00 1.56
CA SER A 183 27.95 1.99 2.27
C SER A 183 28.38 1.54 3.68
N GLY A 184 27.85 0.42 4.19
CA GLY A 184 28.11 -0.04 5.56
C GLY A 184 27.63 0.93 6.65
N GLN A 185 26.97 2.03 6.27
CA GLN A 185 26.41 3.00 7.19
C GLN A 185 25.02 2.51 7.61
N ILE A 186 24.97 1.86 8.77
CA ILE A 186 23.75 1.74 9.57
C ILE A 186 23.46 3.15 10.09
N GLY A 187 22.88 3.98 9.23
CA GLY A 187 22.63 5.38 9.50
C GLY A 187 21.22 5.72 9.06
N VAL A 188 20.36 5.93 10.04
CA VAL A 188 19.10 6.67 9.89
C VAL A 188 19.42 7.89 9.02
N LEU A 189 18.85 7.96 7.81
CA LEU A 189 19.01 9.15 6.97
C LEU A 189 18.60 10.37 7.83
N PRO A 190 19.39 11.46 7.82
CA PRO A 190 19.38 12.50 8.85
C PRO A 190 18.07 13.28 9.03
N ASN A 191 17.02 12.97 8.27
CA ASN A 191 15.76 13.69 8.24
C ASN A 191 14.56 12.93 8.82
N HIS A 192 14.71 11.67 9.26
CA HIS A 192 13.61 10.98 9.96
C HIS A 192 13.59 11.36 11.44
N ALA A 193 12.98 12.51 11.74
CA ALA A 193 12.56 12.82 13.10
C ALA A 193 11.59 11.72 13.60
N PRO A 194 11.60 11.37 14.90
CA PRO A 194 10.65 10.41 15.44
C PRO A 194 9.24 10.98 15.34
N VAL A 195 8.46 10.46 14.39
CA VAL A 195 7.04 10.80 14.11
C VAL A 195 6.13 10.52 15.33
N ALA A 196 6.64 9.84 16.36
CA ALA A 196 5.89 9.48 17.56
C ALA A 196 5.50 10.67 18.48
N THR A 197 6.01 11.89 18.28
CA THR A 197 5.78 13.00 19.24
C THR A 197 4.83 14.10 18.75
N ALA A 198 4.48 14.17 17.46
CA ALA A 198 3.69 15.29 16.93
C ALA A 198 2.16 15.09 16.93
N LEU A 199 1.65 13.85 17.00
CA LEU A 199 0.21 13.58 16.84
C LEU A 199 -0.63 13.65 18.14
N MET A 200 -0.03 13.90 19.31
CA MET A 200 -0.77 13.94 20.59
C MET A 200 -0.91 15.33 21.22
N LYS A 201 -0.64 16.42 20.48
CA LYS A 201 -0.66 17.76 21.06
C LYS A 201 -1.56 18.75 20.34
N GLU A 202 -2.84 18.41 20.17
CA GLU A 202 -3.88 19.43 20.03
C GLU A 202 -5.21 18.96 20.63
N PRO A 203 -5.49 19.27 21.92
CA PRO A 203 -6.80 19.09 22.51
C PRO A 203 -7.57 20.40 22.33
N ASN A 204 -8.18 20.63 21.15
CA ASN A 204 -9.35 21.50 20.91
C ASN A 204 -9.44 21.93 19.44
N ALA A 205 -9.99 21.07 18.58
CA ALA A 205 -10.61 21.54 17.34
C ALA A 205 -12.05 21.02 17.31
N LYS A 206 -12.98 21.96 17.48
CA LYS A 206 -14.42 21.73 17.54
C LYS A 206 -14.93 21.12 16.22
N LYS A 207 -15.90 20.23 16.40
CA LYS A 207 -17.00 19.81 15.50
C LYS A 207 -17.07 20.51 14.14
N ASN A 208 -17.24 19.67 13.11
CA ASN A 208 -17.52 19.96 11.70
C ASN A 208 -16.28 20.00 10.79
N ALA A 209 -15.75 18.82 10.45
CA ALA A 209 -14.86 18.66 9.30
C ALA A 209 -15.51 17.67 8.33
N CYS A 210 -16.31 18.20 7.40
CA CYS A 210 -16.59 17.55 6.14
C CYS A 210 -15.27 17.58 5.37
N TRP A 211 -14.56 16.45 5.33
CA TRP A 211 -13.31 16.33 4.59
C TRP A 211 -13.65 16.27 3.11
N VAL A 212 -13.61 17.44 2.46
CA VAL A 212 -13.54 17.55 1.01
C VAL A 212 -12.16 17.01 0.62
N PHE A 213 -12.11 15.74 0.24
CA PHE A 213 -10.96 15.18 -0.44
C PHE A 213 -10.93 15.79 -1.85
N GLU A 214 -10.20 16.89 -2.03
CA GLU A 214 -9.78 17.34 -3.35
C GLU A 214 -8.92 16.23 -3.96
N THR A 215 -9.53 15.58 -4.94
CA THR A 215 -9.10 14.38 -5.64
C THR A 215 -7.90 14.69 -6.53
N GLY A 216 -6.80 13.94 -6.34
CA GLY A 216 -5.68 14.00 -7.28
C GLY A 216 -4.51 13.05 -7.06
N GLN A 217 -4.26 12.50 -5.86
CA GLN A 217 -3.02 11.74 -5.61
C GLN A 217 -3.14 10.50 -4.73
N ILE A 218 -4.35 9.99 -4.47
CA ILE A 218 -4.57 8.86 -3.56
C ILE A 218 -4.23 7.49 -4.20
N ILE A 219 -3.89 7.46 -5.49
CA ILE A 219 -3.83 6.21 -6.24
C ILE A 219 -2.56 6.18 -7.09
N LEU A 220 -1.39 5.91 -6.51
CA LEU A 220 -0.25 5.50 -7.33
C LEU A 220 0.46 4.22 -6.88
N ILE A 221 0.27 3.80 -5.64
CA ILE A 221 0.83 2.54 -5.16
C ILE A 221 -0.11 1.36 -5.50
N ILE A 222 -1.42 1.63 -5.61
CA ILE A 222 -2.40 0.66 -6.12
C ILE A 222 -2.62 0.85 -7.64
N ILE A 223 -2.27 2.03 -8.20
CA ILE A 223 -2.19 2.19 -9.67
C ILE A 223 -1.01 1.45 -10.28
N SER A 224 -0.03 0.94 -9.53
CA SER A 224 0.90 -0.03 -10.12
C SER A 224 0.23 -1.37 -10.51
N LEU A 225 -1.01 -1.65 -10.04
CA LEU A 225 -1.89 -2.68 -10.61
C LEU A 225 -2.93 -2.14 -11.62
N ILE A 226 -3.08 -0.82 -11.77
CA ILE A 226 -4.11 -0.17 -12.62
C ILE A 226 -3.51 0.54 -13.86
N CYS A 227 -2.21 0.86 -13.91
CA CYS A 227 -1.54 1.57 -15.01
C CYS A 227 -0.96 0.64 -16.10
N PHE A 228 -1.55 -0.53 -16.33
CA PHE A 228 -1.21 -1.38 -17.48
C PHE A 228 -2.29 -1.38 -18.59
N THR A 229 -3.04 -0.28 -18.73
CA THR A 229 -3.99 -0.10 -19.83
C THR A 229 -3.53 0.93 -20.88
N GLU A 230 -2.47 1.72 -20.63
CA GLU A 230 -1.96 2.68 -21.63
C GLU A 230 -0.88 2.10 -22.55
N LYS A 231 -0.21 1.01 -22.14
CA LYS A 231 0.85 0.38 -22.95
C LYS A 231 0.34 -0.67 -23.95
N VAL A 232 -0.93 -1.10 -23.84
CA VAL A 232 -1.53 -2.14 -24.70
C VAL A 232 -2.34 -1.53 -25.86
N TYR A 233 -2.75 -0.27 -25.78
CA TYR A 233 -3.36 0.45 -26.90
C TYR A 233 -2.47 1.60 -27.34
N GLY A 234 -1.45 1.26 -28.13
CA GLY A 234 -0.58 2.22 -28.79
C GLY A 234 -1.35 3.16 -29.71
N SER A 235 -1.00 4.44 -29.60
CA SER A 235 -1.05 5.47 -30.67
C SER A 235 -2.39 5.69 -31.39
N SER A 236 -3.12 6.73 -30.99
CA SER A 236 -3.94 7.51 -31.93
C SER A 236 -3.90 9.01 -31.56
N PRO A 237 -3.63 9.93 -32.52
CA PRO A 237 -3.38 11.34 -32.24
C PRO A 237 -4.67 12.15 -32.37
N TYR A 238 -5.55 12.15 -31.37
CA TYR A 238 -6.67 13.09 -31.37
C TYR A 238 -6.95 13.64 -29.97
N SER A 239 -6.61 14.92 -29.79
CA SER A 239 -7.12 15.79 -28.72
C SER A 239 -8.65 15.88 -28.81
N PRO A 240 -9.34 15.99 -27.68
CA PRO A 240 -10.38 17.01 -27.66
C PRO A 240 -10.48 17.81 -26.35
N ARG A 241 -10.58 19.12 -26.57
CA ARG A 241 -11.30 20.10 -25.78
C ARG A 241 -12.70 19.60 -25.36
N ALA A 242 -13.11 20.08 -24.19
CA ALA A 242 -14.47 20.37 -23.75
C ALA A 242 -15.40 19.19 -23.43
N LEU A 243 -15.91 19.17 -22.20
CA LEU A 243 -17.34 19.09 -21.89
C LEU A 243 -17.57 19.32 -20.39
N LEU A 244 -17.78 20.59 -20.02
CA LEU A 244 -18.56 20.99 -18.86
C LEU A 244 -19.88 21.57 -19.40
N LYS A 245 -20.95 20.79 -19.32
CA LYS A 245 -22.35 21.23 -19.24
C LYS A 245 -23.14 20.17 -18.50
#